data_AF-A0A7C4ZJR4-F1
#
_entry.id   AF-A0A7C4ZJR4-F1
#
_cell.length_a   1.000
_cell.length_b   1.000
_cell.length_c   1.000
_cell.angle_alpha   90.00
_cell.angle_beta   90.00
_cell.angle_gamma   90.00
#
_symmetry.space_group_name_H-M   'P 1'
#
loop_
_entity.id
_entity.type
_entity.pdbx_description
1 polymer ?
#
loop_
_entity_poly.entity_id
_entity_poly.type
_entity_poly.pdbx_seq_one_letter_code
_entity_poly.pdbx_strand_id
1 'polypeptide(L)'
;MQRAGDNARRRCRPSNRFDLTHFFQQARTYSRRVRSRRAGPDGDSVDVIFNADEDISERVIFPVTPSQSNGIEDARFVRFEGDDRGVYYATYTAYSGRAIRSELIETADFTSFRMSPLRGAAAQNKGMALFPRKIDGQYAMIARQDNENLYLVYSDDLHTWETGSALLKPTMPWEFLQIGNCGSPIELDEGWLLLTHGVGPVRKYSIGAVLLDRVDPSKVIARLHEPLLGPEPAEREGYVPNVVYTCGGLRHGNQIILPYAVSDTFSTFATIHVPALLGAMTFDD
;
A
#
# COMPACT_ATOMS: atom_id res chain seq x y z
N MET A 1 -36.84 -20.70 11.07
CA MET A 1 -35.53 -21.34 10.86
C MET A 1 -34.56 -20.22 10.47
N GLN A 2 -33.98 -19.55 11.47
CA GLN A 2 -33.15 -18.35 11.33
C GLN A 2 -32.07 -18.49 12.40
N ARG A 3 -30.80 -18.56 11.99
CA ARG A 3 -29.59 -18.27 12.79
C ARG A 3 -28.35 -18.65 11.99
N ALA A 4 -27.66 -17.64 11.47
CA ALA A 4 -26.19 -17.56 11.29
C ALA A 4 -25.91 -16.21 10.61
N GLY A 5 -25.36 -15.23 11.32
CA GLY A 5 -25.07 -13.92 10.72
C GLY A 5 -24.44 -12.87 11.62
N ASP A 6 -24.46 -13.03 12.95
CA ASP A 6 -24.11 -11.91 13.86
C ASP A 6 -22.74 -11.98 14.54
N ASN A 7 -21.87 -12.96 14.23
CA ASN A 7 -20.64 -13.15 15.00
C ASN A 7 -19.37 -12.50 14.45
N ALA A 8 -19.41 -11.79 13.32
CA ALA A 8 -18.24 -11.12 12.74
C ALA A 8 -18.08 -9.64 13.16
N ARG A 9 -19.07 -9.03 13.84
CA ARG A 9 -19.06 -7.60 14.20
C ARG A 9 -18.76 -7.38 15.70
N ARG A 10 -17.55 -7.73 16.17
CA ARG A 10 -17.10 -7.26 17.50
C ARG A 10 -16.34 -5.94 17.36
N ARG A 11 -16.94 -4.92 17.99
CA ARG A 11 -16.55 -3.51 18.04
C ARG A 11 -15.12 -3.30 18.54
N CYS A 12 -14.30 -2.59 17.77
CA CYS A 12 -13.09 -1.92 18.28
C CYS A 12 -13.45 -0.47 18.66
N ARG A 13 -13.12 -0.05 19.89
CA ARG A 13 -13.10 1.37 20.27
C ARG A 13 -11.69 1.91 19.96
N PRO A 14 -11.52 3.00 19.19
CA PRO A 14 -10.20 3.57 18.94
C PRO A 14 -9.76 4.37 20.18
N SER A 15 -8.75 3.90 20.92
CA SER A 15 -8.23 4.61 22.09
C SER A 15 -6.93 5.39 21.85
N ASN A 16 -6.30 5.31 20.68
CA ASN A 16 -5.09 6.08 20.37
C ASN A 16 -5.26 6.85 19.06
N ARG A 17 -5.49 8.16 19.14
CA ARG A 17 -5.42 9.08 17.99
C ARG A 17 -4.02 9.68 17.92
N PHE A 18 -3.34 9.53 16.78
CA PHE A 18 -2.10 10.27 16.48
C PHE A 18 -2.46 11.55 15.71
N ASP A 19 -2.10 12.72 16.25
CA ASP A 19 -2.32 14.04 15.63
C ASP A 19 -1.06 14.47 14.85
N LEU A 20 -1.19 14.58 13.52
CA LEU A 20 -0.11 14.94 12.61
C LEU A 20 0.26 16.44 12.66
N THR A 21 -0.59 17.29 13.23
CA THR A 21 -0.42 18.75 13.19
C THR A 21 0.71 19.24 14.08
N HIS A 22 0.96 18.54 15.21
CA HIS A 22 2.05 18.87 16.14
C HIS A 22 3.44 18.46 15.61
N PHE A 23 3.49 17.56 14.63
CA PHE A 23 4.73 17.00 14.09
C PHE A 23 5.46 17.96 13.13
N PHE A 24 4.70 18.78 12.38
CA PHE A 24 5.27 19.71 11.41
C PHE A 24 5.97 20.93 12.03
N GLN A 25 5.62 21.34 13.26
CA GLN A 25 6.26 22.49 13.92
C GLN A 25 7.67 22.20 14.44
N GLN A 26 8.06 20.91 14.59
CA GLN A 26 9.41 20.50 15.01
C GLN A 26 10.38 20.25 13.83
N ALA A 27 9.96 20.52 12.58
CA ALA A 27 10.71 20.19 11.36
C ALA A 27 12.08 20.87 11.16
N ARG A 28 12.57 21.67 12.12
CA ARG A 28 13.90 22.30 12.10
C ARG A 28 14.99 21.50 12.83
N THR A 29 14.65 20.35 13.44
CA THR A 29 15.58 19.60 14.31
C THR A 29 15.76 18.13 13.89
N TYR A 30 15.39 17.74 12.67
CA TYR A 30 15.59 16.35 12.21
C TYR A 30 17.01 16.12 11.70
N SER A 31 17.63 14.99 12.07
CA SER A 31 19.04 14.69 11.77
C SER A 31 19.32 14.31 10.30
N ARG A 32 18.28 14.32 9.46
CA ARG A 32 18.30 13.90 8.06
C ARG A 32 19.41 14.58 7.27
N ARG A 33 20.26 13.77 6.63
CA ARG A 33 21.27 14.25 5.66
C ARG A 33 21.07 13.56 4.32
N VAL A 34 21.05 14.35 3.25
CA VAL A 34 21.22 13.81 1.90
C VAL A 34 22.69 13.46 1.73
N ARG A 35 23.01 12.17 1.74
CA ARG A 35 24.38 11.67 1.62
C ARG A 35 24.88 11.78 0.19
N SER A 36 24.04 11.45 -0.78
CA SER A 36 24.40 11.51 -2.20
C SER A 36 23.16 11.78 -3.06
N ARG A 37 23.38 12.43 -4.21
CA ARG A 37 22.38 12.63 -5.25
C ARG A 37 23.06 12.40 -6.60
N ARG A 38 22.54 11.46 -7.38
CA ARG A 38 23.01 11.12 -8.71
C ARG A 38 21.90 11.43 -9.70
N ALA A 39 22.12 12.42 -10.57
CA ALA A 39 21.19 12.71 -11.65
C ALA A 39 21.24 11.62 -12.72
N GLY A 40 20.09 11.28 -13.27
CA GLY A 40 19.94 10.33 -14.35
C GLY A 40 18.88 10.80 -15.36
N PRO A 41 18.79 10.15 -16.53
CA PRO A 41 17.84 10.53 -17.58
C PRO A 41 16.37 10.46 -17.10
N ASP A 42 16.06 9.57 -16.16
CA ASP A 42 14.70 9.37 -15.62
C ASP A 42 14.46 10.13 -14.30
N GLY A 43 15.41 10.97 -13.90
CA GLY A 43 15.42 11.69 -12.63
C GLY A 43 16.50 11.19 -11.68
N ASP A 44 16.49 11.74 -10.47
CA ASP A 44 17.61 11.57 -9.54
C ASP A 44 17.43 10.33 -8.65
N SER A 45 18.54 9.61 -8.44
CA SER A 45 18.67 8.69 -7.32
C SER A 45 19.29 9.43 -6.12
N VAL A 46 18.71 9.26 -4.94
CA VAL A 46 19.11 9.96 -3.73
C VAL A 46 19.34 8.97 -2.60
N ASP A 47 20.47 9.09 -1.91
CA ASP A 47 20.74 8.36 -0.67
C ASP A 47 20.50 9.32 0.52
N VAL A 48 19.57 8.97 1.40
CA VAL A 48 19.22 9.70 2.64
C VAL A 48 19.68 8.89 3.84
N ILE A 49 20.28 9.56 4.82
CA ILE A 49 20.70 8.94 6.08
C ILE A 49 20.15 9.70 7.28
N PHE A 50 19.83 8.96 8.33
CA PHE A 50 19.48 9.45 9.66
C PHE A 50 20.54 9.00 10.66
N ASN A 51 20.63 9.67 11.80
CA ASN A 51 21.49 9.19 12.87
C ASN A 51 20.93 7.89 13.46
N ALA A 52 21.80 6.96 13.83
CA ALA A 52 21.39 5.63 14.30
C ALA A 52 20.71 5.67 15.68
N ASP A 53 20.96 6.72 16.47
CA ASP A 53 20.40 6.96 17.80
C ASP A 53 19.04 7.68 17.77
N GLU A 54 18.61 8.20 16.62
CA GLU A 54 17.29 8.82 16.44
C GLU A 54 16.20 7.75 16.47
N ASP A 55 15.09 8.01 17.17
CA ASP A 55 13.95 7.10 17.22
C ASP A 55 13.34 6.95 15.82
N ILE A 56 12.87 5.74 15.47
CA ILE A 56 12.29 5.50 14.15
C ILE A 56 11.07 6.39 13.86
N SER A 57 10.31 6.78 14.89
CA SER A 57 9.16 7.67 14.78
C SER A 57 9.54 9.12 14.45
N GLU A 58 10.81 9.50 14.64
CA GLU A 58 11.35 10.81 14.30
C GLU A 58 12.00 10.83 12.91
N ARG A 59 12.14 9.67 12.25
CA ARG A 59 12.78 9.59 10.93
C ARG A 59 11.81 9.96 9.81
N VAL A 60 11.85 11.22 9.40
CA VAL A 60 10.98 11.76 8.35
C VAL A 60 11.73 11.95 7.04
N ILE A 61 11.28 11.25 6.00
CA ILE A 61 11.74 11.48 4.62
C ILE A 61 10.92 12.62 4.02
N PHE A 62 11.59 13.70 3.64
CA PHE A 62 10.96 14.83 2.96
C PHE A 62 11.33 14.86 1.48
N PRO A 63 10.52 15.52 0.64
CA PRO A 63 10.89 15.88 -0.72
C PRO A 63 12.31 16.45 -0.88
N VAL A 64 13.12 15.85 -1.74
CA VAL A 64 14.52 16.25 -2.02
C VAL A 64 14.87 16.32 -3.52
N THR A 65 13.93 16.02 -4.42
CA THR A 65 14.07 16.07 -5.88
C THR A 65 12.91 16.85 -6.50
N PRO A 66 13.04 17.34 -7.75
CA PRO A 66 11.96 18.05 -8.43
C PRO A 66 10.69 17.21 -8.64
N SER A 67 10.80 15.90 -8.82
CA SER A 67 9.67 15.00 -9.04
C SER A 67 8.72 14.89 -7.85
N GLN A 68 9.22 15.16 -6.65
CA GLN A 68 8.49 15.07 -5.38
C GLN A 68 8.23 16.43 -4.75
N SER A 69 8.40 17.54 -5.50
CA SER A 69 8.37 18.92 -4.95
C SER A 69 7.11 19.28 -4.18
N ASN A 70 6.00 18.55 -4.40
CA ASN A 70 4.72 18.76 -3.73
C ASN A 70 4.30 17.57 -2.86
N GLY A 71 5.04 16.45 -2.87
CA GLY A 71 4.68 15.30 -2.06
C GLY A 71 5.47 14.03 -2.36
N ILE A 72 5.68 13.26 -1.28
CA ILE A 72 5.97 11.82 -1.30
C ILE A 72 4.74 11.19 -0.64
N GLU A 73 4.01 10.37 -1.37
CA GLU A 73 2.69 9.90 -0.93
C GLU A 73 2.59 8.38 -0.96
N ASP A 74 1.84 7.81 -0.01
CA ASP A 74 1.41 6.41 0.03
C ASP A 74 2.53 5.38 -0.14
N ALA A 75 3.57 5.41 0.70
CA ALA A 75 4.64 4.42 0.65
C ALA A 75 4.13 3.02 1.06
N ARG A 76 4.40 2.01 0.22
CA ARG A 76 3.96 0.61 0.41
C ARG A 76 5.16 -0.29 0.70
N PHE A 77 5.56 -0.36 1.96
CA PHE A 77 6.71 -1.15 2.40
C PHE A 77 6.44 -2.65 2.35
N VAL A 78 7.43 -3.40 1.88
CA VAL A 78 7.49 -4.86 1.95
C VAL A 78 8.91 -5.31 2.24
N ARG A 79 9.05 -6.30 3.12
CA ARG A 79 10.31 -7.02 3.28
C ARG A 79 10.43 -8.02 2.13
N PHE A 80 11.46 -7.90 1.33
CA PHE A 80 11.68 -8.76 0.19
C PHE A 80 12.58 -9.93 0.56
N GLU A 81 12.13 -11.13 0.22
CA GLU A 81 12.83 -12.39 0.45
C GLU A 81 13.71 -12.72 -0.75
N GLY A 82 14.94 -13.16 -0.49
CA GLY A 82 15.90 -13.53 -1.54
C GLY A 82 17.35 -13.17 -1.22
N ASP A 83 17.58 -12.17 -0.36
CA ASP A 83 18.90 -11.78 0.10
C ASP A 83 19.06 -12.01 1.62
N ASP A 84 20.20 -12.55 2.04
CA ASP A 84 20.51 -12.92 3.44
C ASP A 84 20.31 -11.79 4.47
N ARG A 85 20.24 -10.53 4.02
CA ARG A 85 20.09 -9.34 4.88
C ARG A 85 18.66 -8.84 4.99
N GLY A 86 17.71 -9.36 4.21
CA GLY A 86 16.30 -8.95 4.21
C GLY A 86 16.11 -7.46 3.95
N VAL A 87 16.09 -7.07 2.67
CA VAL A 87 15.90 -5.68 2.24
C VAL A 87 14.41 -5.33 2.25
N TYR A 88 14.09 -4.11 2.67
CA TYR A 88 12.76 -3.53 2.55
C TYR A 88 12.70 -2.63 1.32
N TYR A 89 11.68 -2.86 0.50
CA TYR A 89 11.33 -2.04 -0.64
C TYR A 89 10.02 -1.33 -0.38
N ALA A 90 9.89 -0.08 -0.82
CA ALA A 90 8.61 0.61 -0.82
C ALA A 90 8.42 1.43 -2.09
N THR A 91 7.38 1.10 -2.83
CA THR A 91 6.89 1.97 -3.89
C THR A 91 6.11 3.13 -3.27
N TYR A 92 6.28 4.33 -3.82
CA TYR A 92 5.55 5.52 -3.40
C TYR A 92 5.25 6.42 -4.59
N THR A 93 4.31 7.36 -4.42
CA THR A 93 3.99 8.35 -5.45
C THR A 93 4.82 9.60 -5.22
N ALA A 94 5.67 9.95 -6.18
CA ALA A 94 6.32 11.27 -6.23
C ALA A 94 5.38 12.24 -6.95
N TYR A 95 5.02 13.34 -6.27
CA TYR A 95 4.14 14.36 -6.82
C TYR A 95 4.86 15.70 -6.96
N SER A 96 4.86 16.23 -8.19
CA SER A 96 5.52 17.51 -8.54
C SER A 96 4.58 18.71 -8.52
N GLY A 97 3.32 18.52 -8.15
CA GLY A 97 2.27 19.54 -8.30
C GLY A 97 1.61 19.55 -9.68
N ARG A 98 2.21 18.85 -10.67
CA ARG A 98 1.71 18.81 -12.06
C ARG A 98 1.66 17.40 -12.62
N ALA A 99 2.62 16.56 -12.27
CA ALA A 99 2.72 15.17 -12.68
C ALA A 99 2.97 14.27 -11.46
N ILE A 100 2.52 13.03 -11.58
CA ILE A 100 2.80 11.92 -10.65
C ILE A 100 3.65 10.87 -11.35
N ARG A 101 4.42 10.13 -10.56
CA ARG A 101 5.03 8.85 -10.97
C ARG A 101 5.29 7.99 -9.75
N SER A 102 5.45 6.68 -9.96
CA SER A 102 5.93 5.78 -8.93
C SER A 102 7.45 5.84 -8.84
N GLU A 103 7.97 5.86 -7.61
CA GLU A 103 9.39 5.75 -7.29
C GLU A 103 9.59 4.67 -6.22
N LEU A 104 10.84 4.26 -5.99
CA LEU A 104 11.20 3.17 -5.09
C LEU A 104 12.11 3.66 -3.96
N ILE A 105 11.75 3.31 -2.74
CA ILE A 105 12.60 3.38 -1.54
C ILE A 105 13.18 1.99 -1.29
N GLU A 106 14.47 1.93 -0.95
CA GLU A 106 15.19 0.74 -0.52
C GLU A 106 15.86 1.02 0.85
N THR A 107 15.74 0.10 1.79
CA THR A 107 16.44 0.15 3.08
C THR A 107 16.63 -1.25 3.66
N ALA A 108 17.72 -1.47 4.39
CA ALA A 108 17.93 -2.71 5.15
C ALA A 108 17.87 -2.49 6.68
N ASP A 109 17.87 -1.24 7.13
CA ASP A 109 18.11 -0.87 8.54
C ASP A 109 17.23 0.29 9.04
N PHE A 110 16.40 0.87 8.18
CA PHE A 110 15.59 2.06 8.45
C PHE A 110 16.39 3.29 8.94
N THR A 111 17.71 3.30 8.81
CA THR A 111 18.61 4.44 9.06
C THR A 111 19.17 5.01 7.76
N SER A 112 19.31 4.16 6.74
CA SER A 112 19.77 4.51 5.40
C SER A 112 18.70 4.14 4.38
N PHE A 113 18.36 5.10 3.52
CA PHE A 113 17.33 4.96 2.52
C PHE A 113 17.87 5.37 1.17
N ARG A 114 17.70 4.53 0.16
CA ARG A 114 17.92 4.89 -1.24
C ARG A 114 16.58 5.12 -1.90
N MET A 115 16.44 6.27 -2.55
CA MET A 115 15.28 6.65 -3.35
C MET A 115 15.70 6.63 -4.82
N SER A 116 14.87 6.06 -5.69
CA SER A 116 15.17 5.96 -7.13
C SER A 116 13.89 6.00 -7.97
N PRO A 117 13.92 6.61 -9.16
CA PRO A 117 12.78 6.58 -10.07
C PRO A 117 12.53 5.16 -10.58
N LEU A 118 11.25 4.82 -10.75
CA LEU A 118 10.84 3.68 -11.58
C LEU A 118 10.60 4.14 -13.03
N ARG A 119 10.82 3.23 -13.97
CA ARG A 119 10.70 3.44 -15.42
C ARG A 119 9.59 2.58 -16.00
N GLY A 120 9.25 2.88 -17.25
CA GLY A 120 8.28 2.12 -18.04
C GLY A 120 6.85 2.63 -17.89
N ALA A 121 5.96 2.08 -18.71
CA ALA A 121 4.57 2.54 -18.80
C ALA A 121 3.81 2.40 -17.47
N ALA A 122 4.05 1.32 -16.70
CA ALA A 122 3.33 1.08 -15.45
C ALA A 122 3.74 2.07 -14.34
N ALA A 123 4.97 2.59 -14.39
CA ALA A 123 5.51 3.54 -13.42
C ALA A 123 4.94 4.97 -13.53
N GLN A 124 4.20 5.29 -14.60
CA GLN A 124 3.61 6.62 -14.80
C GLN A 124 2.34 6.87 -13.96
N ASN A 125 1.90 5.89 -13.18
CA ASN A 125 0.73 6.00 -12.31
C ASN A 125 1.13 5.73 -10.83
N LYS A 126 0.13 5.64 -9.95
CA LYS A 126 0.27 5.40 -8.50
C LYS A 126 -0.35 4.08 -8.09
N GLY A 127 0.01 3.60 -6.90
CA GLY A 127 -0.57 2.38 -6.32
C GLY A 127 0.09 1.09 -6.79
N MET A 128 1.35 1.16 -7.24
CA MET A 128 2.15 -0.05 -7.45
C MET A 128 2.55 -0.64 -6.11
N ALA A 129 2.60 -1.97 -5.96
CA ALA A 129 3.20 -2.62 -4.80
C ALA A 129 3.83 -3.97 -5.16
N LEU A 130 5.03 -4.20 -4.62
CA LEU A 130 5.87 -5.36 -4.90
C LEU A 130 5.41 -6.59 -4.12
N PHE A 131 5.36 -7.75 -4.76
CA PHE A 131 5.25 -9.02 -4.04
C PHE A 131 6.48 -9.23 -3.15
N PRO A 132 6.36 -9.91 -1.99
CA PRO A 132 7.47 -10.05 -1.05
C PRO A 132 8.60 -10.97 -1.55
N ARG A 133 8.45 -11.58 -2.73
CA ARG A 133 9.49 -12.39 -3.37
C ARG A 133 9.24 -12.46 -4.87
N LYS A 134 10.23 -12.99 -5.59
CA LYS A 134 10.08 -13.32 -7.01
C LYS A 134 9.02 -14.42 -7.20
N ILE A 135 8.33 -14.34 -8.33
CA ILE A 135 7.36 -15.33 -8.81
C ILE A 135 7.91 -15.86 -10.13
N ASP A 136 8.16 -17.16 -10.19
CA ASP A 136 8.80 -17.84 -11.34
C ASP A 136 10.09 -17.15 -11.84
N GLY A 137 10.90 -16.65 -10.88
CA GLY A 137 12.19 -16.01 -11.16
C GLY A 137 12.12 -14.52 -11.53
N GLN A 138 10.93 -13.96 -11.68
CA GLN A 138 10.70 -12.54 -12.02
C GLN A 138 10.19 -11.75 -10.82
N TYR A 139 10.47 -10.45 -10.79
CA TYR A 139 9.79 -9.53 -9.88
C TYR A 139 8.35 -9.36 -10.35
N ALA A 140 7.42 -9.21 -9.40
CA ALA A 140 6.02 -8.98 -9.69
C ALA A 140 5.48 -7.82 -8.85
N MET A 141 4.59 -7.02 -9.43
CA MET A 141 3.83 -5.98 -8.74
C MET A 141 2.34 -6.05 -9.10
N ILE A 142 1.49 -5.62 -8.16
CA ILE A 142 0.13 -5.16 -8.50
C ILE A 142 0.20 -3.67 -8.78
N ALA A 143 -0.32 -3.23 -9.92
CA ALA A 143 -0.31 -1.84 -10.38
C ALA A 143 -1.71 -1.38 -10.82
N ARG A 144 -1.91 -0.07 -10.94
CA ARG A 144 -3.13 0.55 -11.50
C ARG A 144 -2.73 1.50 -12.62
N GLN A 145 -2.92 1.09 -13.87
CA GLN A 145 -2.38 1.83 -15.03
C GLN A 145 -3.40 2.78 -15.66
N ASP A 146 -4.68 2.39 -15.69
CA ASP A 146 -5.78 3.09 -16.36
C ASP A 146 -6.67 3.93 -15.42
N ASN A 147 -6.25 4.06 -14.16
CA ASN A 147 -6.99 4.69 -13.07
C ASN A 147 -8.22 3.95 -12.53
N GLU A 148 -8.56 2.78 -13.09
CA GLU A 148 -9.81 2.07 -12.75
C GLU A 148 -9.56 0.62 -12.31
N ASN A 149 -8.66 -0.09 -12.98
CA ASN A 149 -8.47 -1.53 -12.86
C ASN A 149 -7.09 -1.87 -12.28
N LEU A 150 -6.99 -3.04 -11.65
CA LEU A 150 -5.71 -3.59 -11.22
C LEU A 150 -5.10 -4.46 -12.30
N TYR A 151 -3.78 -4.39 -12.39
CA TYR A 151 -2.94 -5.12 -13.32
C TYR A 151 -1.88 -5.87 -12.55
N LEU A 152 -1.59 -7.10 -12.99
CA LEU A 152 -0.42 -7.85 -12.58
C LEU A 152 0.70 -7.57 -13.58
N VAL A 153 1.80 -7.01 -13.09
CA VAL A 153 2.96 -6.65 -13.91
C VAL A 153 4.19 -7.42 -13.46
N TYR A 154 5.01 -7.84 -14.42
CA TYR A 154 6.25 -8.58 -14.19
C TYR A 154 7.44 -7.81 -14.73
N SER A 155 8.61 -8.03 -14.12
CA SER A 155 9.88 -7.49 -14.61
C SER A 155 11.07 -8.37 -14.21
N ASP A 156 12.12 -8.30 -15.01
CA ASP A 156 13.41 -8.94 -14.72
C ASP A 156 14.28 -8.10 -13.76
N ASP A 157 13.97 -6.80 -13.61
CA ASP A 157 14.66 -5.86 -12.73
C ASP A 157 13.69 -5.01 -11.89
N LEU A 158 14.16 -4.48 -10.75
CA LEU A 158 13.32 -3.73 -9.81
C LEU A 158 12.93 -2.32 -10.29
N HIS A 159 13.58 -1.78 -11.30
CA HIS A 159 13.49 -0.38 -11.70
C HIS A 159 12.70 -0.16 -12.99
N THR A 160 12.47 -1.17 -13.81
CA THR A 160 11.81 -1.03 -15.12
C THR A 160 10.51 -1.84 -15.16
N TRP A 161 9.37 -1.18 -15.37
CA TRP A 161 8.04 -1.80 -15.29
C TRP A 161 7.16 -1.40 -16.47
N GLU A 162 6.98 -2.33 -17.40
CA GLU A 162 6.06 -2.16 -18.53
C GLU A 162 4.64 -2.61 -18.20
N THR A 163 3.72 -2.38 -19.14
CA THR A 163 2.32 -2.77 -18.99
C THR A 163 2.18 -4.28 -18.85
N GLY A 164 1.43 -4.72 -17.84
CA GLY A 164 1.08 -6.12 -17.63
C GLY A 164 -0.38 -6.45 -17.93
N SER A 165 -0.82 -7.59 -17.43
CA SER A 165 -2.15 -8.14 -17.68
C SER A 165 -3.19 -7.58 -16.71
N ALA A 166 -4.40 -7.30 -17.20
CA ALA A 166 -5.51 -6.93 -16.32
C ALA A 166 -5.82 -8.09 -15.35
N LEU A 167 -5.95 -7.77 -14.07
CA LEU A 167 -6.15 -8.72 -12.97
C LEU A 167 -7.55 -8.58 -12.36
N LEU A 168 -7.93 -7.37 -11.94
CA LEU A 168 -9.22 -7.11 -11.30
C LEU A 168 -9.86 -5.86 -11.86
N LYS A 169 -11.18 -5.93 -12.05
CA LYS A 169 -12.03 -4.81 -12.40
C LYS A 169 -13.06 -4.54 -11.29
N PRO A 170 -13.62 -3.33 -11.23
CA PRO A 170 -14.82 -3.05 -10.45
C PRO A 170 -15.97 -3.98 -10.84
N THR A 171 -16.50 -4.74 -9.88
CA THR A 171 -17.66 -5.61 -10.10
C THR A 171 -18.73 -5.45 -9.02
N MET A 172 -18.38 -4.86 -7.88
CA MET A 172 -19.29 -4.66 -6.75
C MET A 172 -19.76 -3.20 -6.65
N PRO A 173 -20.96 -2.92 -6.08
CA PRO A 173 -21.48 -1.56 -5.95
C PRO A 173 -20.56 -0.60 -5.16
N TRP A 174 -19.83 -1.10 -4.17
CA TRP A 174 -18.95 -0.30 -3.30
C TRP A 174 -17.61 0.07 -3.94
N GLU A 175 -17.29 -0.52 -5.09
CA GLU A 175 -16.06 -0.28 -5.87
C GLU A 175 -16.37 0.20 -7.30
N PHE A 176 -17.64 0.47 -7.60
CA PHE A 176 -18.18 0.70 -8.94
C PHE A 176 -17.40 1.70 -9.81
N LEU A 177 -16.78 2.72 -9.22
CA LEU A 177 -16.03 3.73 -9.98
C LEU A 177 -14.59 3.32 -10.30
N GLN A 178 -13.93 2.64 -9.36
CA GLN A 178 -12.54 2.19 -9.51
C GLN A 178 -12.15 1.28 -8.34
N ILE A 179 -11.19 0.40 -8.63
CA ILE A 179 -10.44 -0.36 -7.64
C ILE A 179 -8.96 0.07 -7.66
N GLY A 180 -8.34 0.07 -6.50
CA GLY A 180 -6.91 0.35 -6.37
C GLY A 180 -6.26 -0.59 -5.37
N ASN A 181 -4.94 -0.75 -5.54
CA ASN A 181 -4.16 -1.60 -4.68
C ASN A 181 -3.81 -0.83 -3.40
N CYS A 182 -3.99 -1.47 -2.24
CA CYS A 182 -3.60 -0.88 -0.98
C CYS A 182 -2.10 -1.03 -0.74
N GLY A 183 -1.56 -2.24 -0.87
CA GLY A 183 -0.19 -2.54 -0.46
C GLY A 183 0.35 -3.79 -1.13
N SER A 184 1.49 -4.25 -0.64
CA SER A 184 2.07 -5.49 -1.12
C SER A 184 1.17 -6.70 -0.79
N PRO A 185 1.02 -7.65 -1.71
CA PRO A 185 0.32 -8.91 -1.42
C PRO A 185 0.95 -9.63 -0.22
N ILE A 186 0.10 -10.14 0.67
CA ILE A 186 0.52 -10.81 1.90
C ILE A 186 0.47 -12.31 1.68
N GLU A 187 1.59 -13.01 1.87
CA GLU A 187 1.63 -14.47 1.72
C GLU A 187 0.85 -15.17 2.84
N LEU A 188 -0.17 -15.93 2.46
CA LEU A 188 -0.92 -16.86 3.29
C LEU A 188 -0.63 -18.30 2.84
N ASP A 189 -1.06 -19.27 3.65
CA ASP A 189 -0.92 -20.68 3.27
C ASP A 189 -1.87 -21.03 2.11
N GLU A 190 -3.01 -20.34 2.05
CA GLU A 190 -4.08 -20.49 1.06
C GLU A 190 -3.85 -19.70 -0.24
N GLY A 191 -2.93 -18.74 -0.27
CA GLY A 191 -2.77 -17.83 -1.42
C GLY A 191 -2.11 -16.50 -1.09
N TRP A 192 -2.17 -15.57 -2.04
CA TRP A 192 -1.78 -14.18 -1.83
C TRP A 192 -2.98 -13.34 -1.43
N LEU A 193 -2.99 -12.86 -0.19
CA LEU A 193 -3.99 -11.90 0.25
C LEU A 193 -3.66 -10.51 -0.30
N LEU A 194 -4.48 -10.03 -1.23
CA LEU A 194 -4.44 -8.70 -1.79
C LEU A 194 -5.48 -7.82 -1.12
N LEU A 195 -5.02 -6.80 -0.40
CA LEU A 195 -5.89 -5.74 0.13
C LEU A 195 -6.13 -4.70 -0.96
N THR A 196 -7.40 -4.35 -1.17
CA THR A 196 -7.82 -3.39 -2.20
C THR A 196 -8.60 -2.26 -1.57
N HIS A 197 -8.65 -1.10 -2.24
CA HIS A 197 -9.64 -0.08 -1.96
C HIS A 197 -10.57 0.06 -3.15
N GLY A 198 -11.87 0.17 -2.88
CA GLY A 198 -12.90 0.42 -3.86
C GLY A 198 -13.49 1.81 -3.66
N VAL A 199 -13.83 2.47 -4.77
CA VAL A 199 -14.51 3.77 -4.75
C VAL A 199 -15.94 3.59 -5.22
N GLY A 200 -16.87 3.76 -4.29
CA GLY A 200 -18.31 3.65 -4.55
C GLY A 200 -18.97 5.01 -4.82
N PRO A 201 -20.32 5.02 -4.85
CA PRO A 201 -21.11 6.24 -4.99
C PRO A 201 -20.70 7.32 -3.98
N VAL A 202 -20.78 8.58 -4.40
CA VAL A 202 -20.39 9.75 -3.59
C VAL A 202 -18.92 9.67 -3.13
N ARG A 203 -18.07 9.03 -3.94
CA ARG A 203 -16.63 8.83 -3.67
C ARG A 203 -16.37 8.20 -2.30
N LYS A 204 -17.19 7.24 -1.88
CA LYS A 204 -16.96 6.48 -0.66
C LYS A 204 -15.80 5.49 -0.89
N TYR A 205 -14.66 5.71 -0.22
CA TYR A 205 -13.54 4.78 -0.25
C TYR A 205 -13.71 3.74 0.85
N SER A 206 -13.68 2.47 0.47
CA SER A 206 -13.77 1.34 1.40
C SER A 206 -12.66 0.33 1.07
N ILE A 207 -12.20 -0.42 2.07
CA ILE A 207 -11.18 -1.46 1.91
C ILE A 207 -11.89 -2.80 1.69
N GLY A 208 -11.39 -3.59 0.75
CA GLY A 208 -11.77 -4.98 0.52
C GLY A 208 -10.56 -5.91 0.51
N ALA A 209 -10.83 -7.18 0.20
CA ALA A 209 -9.81 -8.21 0.14
C ALA A 209 -10.11 -9.19 -0.99
N VAL A 210 -9.04 -9.63 -1.65
CA VAL A 210 -9.02 -10.64 -2.70
C VAL A 210 -7.94 -11.66 -2.35
N LEU A 211 -8.18 -12.93 -2.62
CA LEU A 211 -7.20 -13.99 -2.55
C LEU A 211 -6.81 -14.40 -3.96
N LEU A 212 -5.51 -14.34 -4.27
CA LEU A 212 -4.94 -14.84 -5.52
C LEU A 212 -4.30 -16.20 -5.29
N ASP A 213 -4.26 -17.04 -6.32
CA ASP A 213 -3.58 -18.33 -6.25
C ASP A 213 -2.09 -18.15 -5.93
N ARG A 214 -1.56 -19.02 -5.06
CA ARG A 214 -0.19 -18.91 -4.52
C ARG A 214 0.88 -19.11 -5.59
N VAL A 215 0.62 -20.00 -6.55
CA VAL A 215 1.56 -20.37 -7.61
C VAL A 215 1.37 -19.44 -8.81
N ASP A 216 0.12 -19.23 -9.22
CA ASP A 216 -0.25 -18.39 -10.35
C ASP A 216 -1.08 -17.18 -9.92
N PRO A 217 -0.46 -16.07 -9.50
CA PRO A 217 -1.16 -14.91 -8.97
C PRO A 217 -2.03 -14.18 -10.02
N SER A 218 -2.04 -14.63 -11.29
CA SER A 218 -2.99 -14.14 -12.29
C SER A 218 -4.41 -14.66 -12.04
N LYS A 219 -4.56 -15.72 -11.23
CA LYS A 219 -5.84 -16.31 -10.86
C LYS A 219 -6.34 -15.71 -9.55
N VAL A 220 -7.48 -15.05 -9.62
CA VAL A 220 -8.30 -14.74 -8.45
C VAL A 220 -8.99 -16.03 -8.04
N ILE A 221 -8.88 -16.41 -6.77
CA ILE A 221 -9.49 -17.65 -6.24
C ILE A 221 -10.56 -17.37 -5.19
N ALA A 222 -10.54 -16.18 -4.57
CA ALA A 222 -11.61 -15.75 -3.69
C ALA A 222 -11.69 -14.23 -3.59
N ARG A 223 -12.88 -13.68 -3.30
CA ARG A 223 -13.08 -12.23 -3.14
C ARG A 223 -14.18 -11.92 -2.12
N LEU A 224 -14.00 -10.84 -1.37
CA LEU A 224 -15.10 -10.28 -0.57
C LEU A 224 -16.09 -9.52 -1.45
N HIS A 225 -17.39 -9.83 -1.31
CA HIS A 225 -18.46 -9.12 -2.02
C HIS A 225 -18.88 -7.82 -1.31
N GLU A 226 -18.67 -7.76 0.01
CA GLU A 226 -18.90 -6.57 0.84
C GLU A 226 -17.56 -5.99 1.31
N PRO A 227 -17.47 -4.68 1.60
CA PRO A 227 -16.25 -4.09 2.13
C PRO A 227 -15.79 -4.78 3.41
N LEU A 228 -14.49 -5.03 3.51
CA LEU A 228 -13.84 -5.43 4.76
C LEU A 228 -13.92 -4.32 5.80
N LEU A 229 -13.71 -3.07 5.35
CA LEU A 229 -13.84 -1.88 6.17
C LEU A 229 -14.39 -0.74 5.31
N GLY A 230 -15.36 -0.01 5.84
CA GLY A 230 -15.86 1.21 5.22
C GLY A 230 -16.00 2.31 6.28
N PRO A 231 -16.10 3.59 5.86
CA PRO A 231 -16.25 4.70 6.79
C PRO A 231 -17.58 4.61 7.53
N GLU A 232 -17.50 4.57 8.86
CA GLU A 232 -18.66 4.71 9.75
C GLU A 232 -19.20 6.14 9.73
N PRO A 233 -20.48 6.40 10.09
CA PRO A 233 -21.03 7.76 10.13
C PRO A 233 -20.20 8.77 10.94
N ALA A 234 -19.54 8.33 12.02
CA ALA A 234 -18.67 9.16 12.85
C ALA A 234 -17.29 9.44 12.23
N GLU A 235 -16.95 8.75 11.14
CA GLU A 235 -15.67 8.85 10.43
C GLU A 235 -15.80 9.67 9.14
N ARG A 236 -16.96 10.28 8.89
CA ARG A 236 -17.28 11.01 7.65
C ARG A 236 -16.83 12.47 7.65
N GLU A 237 -16.19 12.95 8.70
CA GLU A 237 -15.66 14.32 8.81
C GLU A 237 -14.13 14.30 8.69
N GLY A 238 -13.56 15.16 7.82
CA GLY A 238 -12.11 15.27 7.57
C GLY A 238 -11.79 15.94 6.23
N TYR A 239 -10.50 15.99 5.87
CA TYR A 239 -10.03 16.65 4.62
C TYR A 239 -10.64 16.02 3.37
N VAL A 240 -10.78 14.68 3.36
CA VAL A 240 -11.56 13.94 2.37
C VAL A 240 -12.60 13.09 3.09
N PRO A 241 -13.88 13.51 3.16
CA PRO A 241 -14.91 12.78 3.89
C PRO A 241 -15.24 11.44 3.22
N ASN A 242 -15.71 10.46 4.01
CA ASN A 242 -16.09 9.11 3.56
C ASN A 242 -14.92 8.26 3.04
N VAL A 243 -13.74 8.38 3.66
CA VAL A 243 -12.55 7.62 3.27
C VAL A 243 -12.01 6.78 4.42
N VAL A 244 -11.85 5.49 4.15
CA VAL A 244 -10.84 4.66 4.82
C VAL A 244 -9.83 4.18 3.79
N TYR A 245 -8.54 4.28 4.11
CA TYR A 245 -7.46 3.94 3.19
C TYR A 245 -6.31 3.25 3.92
N THR A 246 -5.64 2.32 3.26
CA THR A 246 -4.47 1.64 3.83
C THR A 246 -3.41 1.47 2.75
N CYS A 247 -2.14 1.55 3.17
CA CYS A 247 -0.98 1.28 2.32
C CYS A 247 -0.46 -0.18 2.48
N GLY A 248 -1.18 -1.02 3.22
CA GLY A 248 -0.81 -2.43 3.43
C GLY A 248 -1.15 -2.94 4.83
N GLY A 249 -0.84 -4.21 5.06
CA GLY A 249 -1.01 -4.87 6.35
C GLY A 249 0.18 -5.77 6.67
N LEU A 250 0.32 -6.12 7.94
CA LEU A 250 1.36 -7.02 8.42
C LEU A 250 0.74 -8.31 8.92
N ARG A 251 1.16 -9.46 8.39
CA ARG A 251 0.81 -10.77 8.96
C ARG A 251 1.58 -11.00 10.27
N HIS A 252 0.86 -11.36 11.31
CA HIS A 252 1.40 -11.82 12.58
C HIS A 252 0.65 -13.08 13.03
N GLY A 253 1.23 -14.24 12.72
CA GLY A 253 0.55 -15.53 12.90
C GLY A 253 -0.74 -15.61 12.07
N ASN A 254 -1.86 -15.83 12.75
CA ASN A 254 -3.21 -15.90 12.15
C ASN A 254 -3.93 -14.54 12.15
N GLN A 255 -3.20 -13.44 12.34
CA GLN A 255 -3.76 -12.10 12.29
C GLN A 255 -3.11 -11.26 11.19
N ILE A 256 -3.90 -10.38 10.58
CA ILE A 256 -3.40 -9.24 9.84
C ILE A 256 -3.58 -8.01 10.73
N ILE A 257 -2.48 -7.33 11.03
CA ILE A 257 -2.48 -5.99 11.59
C ILE A 257 -2.65 -5.03 10.42
N LEU A 258 -3.75 -4.28 10.42
CA LEU A 258 -4.14 -3.37 9.35
C LEU A 258 -4.10 -1.93 9.85
N PRO A 259 -2.99 -1.19 9.67
CA PRO A 259 -2.99 0.25 9.79
C PRO A 259 -3.87 0.87 8.70
N TYR A 260 -4.71 1.82 9.05
CA TYR A 260 -5.53 2.55 8.07
C TYR A 260 -5.72 4.00 8.48
N ALA A 261 -5.77 4.86 7.47
CA ALA A 261 -6.10 6.26 7.57
C ALA A 261 -7.62 6.45 7.49
N VAL A 262 -8.11 7.43 8.25
CA VAL A 262 -9.51 7.86 8.25
C VAL A 262 -9.59 9.31 7.80
N SER A 263 -10.34 9.54 6.73
CA SER A 263 -10.62 10.85 6.14
C SER A 263 -9.39 11.74 5.96
N ASP A 264 -8.26 11.13 5.57
CA ASP A 264 -6.94 11.74 5.35
C ASP A 264 -6.45 12.64 6.51
N THR A 265 -6.90 12.36 7.74
CA THR A 265 -6.64 13.24 8.89
C THR A 265 -5.84 12.55 10.00
N PHE A 266 -6.14 11.28 10.27
CA PHE A 266 -5.41 10.50 11.27
C PHE A 266 -5.33 9.03 10.85
N SER A 267 -4.41 8.29 11.48
CA SER A 267 -4.29 6.84 11.33
C SER A 267 -4.66 6.12 12.61
N THR A 268 -5.19 4.91 12.45
CA THR A 268 -5.44 3.93 13.51
C THR A 268 -5.12 2.54 12.95
N PHE A 269 -5.42 1.47 13.69
CA PHE A 269 -5.27 0.11 13.19
C PHE A 269 -6.44 -0.79 13.60
N ALA A 270 -6.64 -1.85 12.82
CA ALA A 270 -7.51 -2.98 13.13
C ALA A 270 -6.71 -4.28 13.11
N THR A 271 -7.24 -5.33 13.74
CA THR A 271 -6.70 -6.69 13.65
C THR A 271 -7.73 -7.59 12.99
N ILE A 272 -7.34 -8.30 11.96
CA ILE A 272 -8.22 -9.20 11.20
C ILE A 272 -7.76 -10.63 11.42
N HIS A 273 -8.65 -11.51 11.86
CA HIS A 273 -8.35 -12.93 12.02
C HIS A 273 -8.43 -13.64 10.66
N VAL A 274 -7.31 -14.20 10.18
CA VAL A 274 -7.18 -14.77 8.82
C VAL A 274 -8.24 -15.85 8.53
N PRO A 275 -8.44 -16.87 9.39
CA PRO A 275 -9.50 -17.86 9.15
C PRO A 275 -10.92 -17.27 9.03
N ALA A 276 -11.20 -16.19 9.76
CA ALA A 276 -12.50 -15.53 9.70
C ALA A 276 -12.66 -14.71 8.41
N LEU A 277 -11.57 -14.07 7.94
CA LEU A 277 -11.53 -13.38 6.67
C LEU A 277 -11.76 -14.35 5.50
N LEU A 278 -11.01 -15.45 5.47
CA LEU A 278 -11.14 -16.48 4.44
C LEU A 278 -12.55 -17.10 4.42
N GLY A 279 -13.12 -17.40 5.59
CA GLY A 279 -14.49 -17.92 5.69
C GLY A 279 -15.58 -16.93 5.26
N ALA A 280 -15.27 -15.64 5.10
CA ALA A 280 -16.19 -14.61 4.61
C ALA A 280 -16.05 -14.34 3.10
N MET A 281 -15.02 -14.90 2.44
CA MET A 281 -14.81 -14.76 1.00
C MET A 281 -15.65 -15.76 0.22
N THR A 282 -16.10 -15.36 -0.97
CA THR A 282 -16.64 -16.29 -1.97
C THR A 282 -15.47 -16.82 -2.77
N PHE A 283 -15.33 -18.15 -2.84
CA PHE A 283 -14.33 -18.79 -3.69
C PHE A 283 -14.90 -19.00 -5.09
N ASP A 284 -14.04 -18.81 -6.10
CA ASP A 284 -14.38 -19.13 -7.48
C ASP A 284 -14.39 -20.65 -7.65
N ASP A 285 -15.41 -21.18 -8.34
CA ASP A 285 -15.60 -22.62 -8.61
C ASP A 285 -14.59 -23.18 -9.63
#